data_AF-A0A7S2IBB3-F1
#
_entry.id   AF-A0A7S2IBB3-F1
#
_cell.length_a   1.000
_cell.length_b   1.000
_cell.length_c   1.000
_cell.angle_alpha   90.00
_cell.angle_beta   90.00
_cell.angle_gamma   90.00
#
_symmetry.space_group_name_H-M   'P 1'
#
loop_
_entity.id
_entity.type
_entity.pdbx_description
1 polymer ?
#
loop_
_entity_poly.entity_id
_entity_poly.type
_entity_poly.pdbx_seq_one_letter_code
_entity_poly.pdbx_strand_id
1 'polypeptide(L)'
;VPVLAAALALPGAPGAGEAALAAREVRFALDVTQVGGRTLAEVPAQYVTLPLEAETSSPAAVPGAKMTAVVGRAEQPQHFRAWLPDEGLHNLVSRRAFEIVWNEGTDDAWITFLGSHLLSVNNKVLKKDHAEPIKAGSTIRLTR
;
A
#
# COMPACT_ATOMS: atom_id res chain seq x y z
N VAL A 1 10.92 1.27 12.78
CA VAL A 1 10.32 1.94 11.61
C VAL A 1 10.35 0.99 10.43
N PRO A 2 9.19 0.54 9.92
CA PRO A 2 9.14 -0.28 8.71
C PRO A 2 9.44 0.54 7.45
N VAL A 3 10.06 -0.13 6.48
CA VAL A 3 10.29 0.35 5.12
C VAL A 3 9.59 -0.59 4.17
N LEU A 4 8.75 -0.03 3.32
CA LEU A 4 7.97 -0.69 2.30
C LEU A 4 8.49 -0.21 0.94
N ALA A 5 8.80 -1.11 0.02
CA ALA A 5 9.02 -0.78 -1.38
C ALA A 5 7.72 -0.98 -2.15
N ALA A 6 7.35 -0.03 -3.00
CA ALA A 6 6.26 -0.22 -3.93
C ALA A 6 6.74 -1.08 -5.10
N ALA A 7 6.17 -2.27 -5.23
CA ALA A 7 6.31 -3.13 -6.39
C ALA A 7 5.10 -2.92 -7.31
N LEU A 8 5.38 -2.81 -8.61
CA LEU A 8 4.38 -2.45 -9.61
C LEU A 8 4.10 -3.66 -10.49
N ALA A 9 2.80 -3.92 -10.68
CA ALA A 9 2.19 -4.93 -11.56
C ALA A 9 2.39 -6.40 -11.16
N LEU A 10 1.33 -7.01 -10.62
CA LEU A 10 1.04 -8.42 -10.90
C LEU A 10 0.44 -8.50 -12.33
N PRO A 11 0.92 -9.39 -13.22
CA PRO A 11 0.36 -9.51 -14.56
C PRO A 11 -1.14 -9.91 -14.46
N GLY A 12 -2.01 -9.00 -14.91
CA GLY A 12 -3.45 -9.23 -14.95
C GLY A 12 -3.80 -10.36 -15.90
N ALA A 13 -4.50 -11.37 -15.40
CA ALA A 13 -5.09 -12.42 -16.22
C ALA A 13 -6.29 -11.84 -17.02
N PRO A 14 -6.37 -12.02 -18.35
CA PRO A 14 -7.59 -11.73 -19.09
C PRO A 14 -8.51 -12.96 -18.98
N GLY A 15 -9.65 -12.81 -18.31
CA GLY A 15 -10.64 -13.88 -18.19
C GLY A 15 -12.04 -13.32 -18.29
N ALA A 16 -12.59 -13.35 -19.49
CA ALA A 16 -13.97 -12.99 -19.79
C ALA A 16 -14.96 -13.89 -19.03
N GLY A 17 -16.09 -13.30 -18.60
CA GLY A 17 -17.32 -14.03 -18.31
C GLY A 17 -17.85 -13.84 -16.90
N GLU A 18 -18.92 -13.03 -16.80
CA GLU A 18 -20.03 -13.16 -15.85
C GLU A 18 -19.70 -13.45 -14.38
N ALA A 19 -19.69 -12.40 -13.55
CA ALA A 19 -20.65 -12.24 -12.45
C ALA A 19 -20.26 -11.03 -11.60
N ALA A 20 -21.26 -10.19 -11.31
CA ALA A 20 -21.15 -9.05 -10.43
C ALA A 20 -20.76 -9.46 -9.00
N LEU A 21 -19.50 -9.23 -8.64
CA LEU A 21 -19.06 -8.87 -7.30
C LEU A 21 -17.76 -8.10 -7.49
N ALA A 22 -17.74 -6.80 -7.15
CA ALA A 22 -16.65 -5.87 -7.42
C ALA A 22 -15.26 -6.52 -7.29
N ALA A 23 -14.62 -6.76 -8.43
CA ALA A 23 -13.28 -7.33 -8.49
C ALA A 23 -12.32 -6.36 -7.78
N ARG A 24 -11.88 -6.74 -6.58
CA ARG A 24 -10.74 -6.13 -5.90
C ARG A 24 -9.50 -6.39 -6.76
N GLU A 25 -9.29 -5.58 -7.79
CA GLU A 25 -8.12 -5.72 -8.66
C GLU A 25 -6.85 -5.40 -7.87
N VAL A 26 -6.07 -6.42 -7.57
CA VAL A 26 -4.73 -6.26 -7.00
C VAL A 26 -3.75 -5.99 -8.14
N ARG A 27 -3.56 -4.72 -8.47
CA ARG A 27 -2.56 -4.29 -9.47
C ARG A 27 -1.21 -3.91 -8.88
N PHE A 28 -1.23 -3.41 -7.66
CA PHE A 28 -0.04 -2.92 -6.97
C PHE A 28 0.19 -3.76 -5.72
N ALA A 29 1.45 -3.95 -5.35
CA ALA A 29 1.82 -4.61 -4.11
C ALA A 29 2.93 -3.83 -3.42
N LEU A 30 2.97 -3.89 -2.10
CA LEU A 30 4.06 -3.31 -1.32
C LEU A 30 4.89 -4.44 -0.73
N ASP A 31 6.16 -4.49 -1.10
CA ASP A 31 7.11 -5.43 -0.54
C ASP A 31 7.79 -4.82 0.68
N VAL A 32 7.79 -5.54 1.79
CA VAL A 32 8.48 -5.12 3.00
C VAL A 32 9.96 -5.36 2.79
N THR A 33 10.75 -4.29 2.85
CA THR A 33 12.22 -4.38 2.70
C THR A 33 12.94 -4.25 4.03
N GLN A 34 12.31 -3.59 5.01
CA GLN A 34 12.87 -3.46 6.35
C GLN A 34 11.77 -3.38 7.39
N VAL A 35 12.03 -3.98 8.55
CA VAL A 35 11.15 -3.95 9.70
C VAL A 35 11.92 -3.39 10.90
N GLY A 36 11.29 -2.49 11.66
CA GLY A 36 11.93 -1.92 12.85
C GLY A 36 12.17 -2.98 13.91
N GLY A 37 13.44 -3.21 14.27
CA GLY A 37 13.82 -4.09 15.37
C GLY A 37 13.85 -5.58 15.05
N ARG A 38 13.69 -5.99 13.78
CA ARG A 38 13.71 -7.39 13.34
C ARG A 38 14.29 -7.55 11.94
N THR A 39 14.75 -8.76 11.62
CA THR A 39 15.15 -9.09 10.24
C THR A 39 13.94 -9.52 9.42
N LEU A 40 13.97 -9.30 8.10
CA LEU A 40 12.89 -9.71 7.20
C LEU A 40 12.66 -11.23 7.22
N ALA A 41 13.72 -12.00 7.49
CA ALA A 41 13.67 -13.46 7.62
C ALA A 41 12.77 -13.96 8.76
N GLU A 42 12.48 -13.10 9.74
CA GLU A 42 11.57 -13.40 10.86
C GLU A 42 10.09 -13.11 10.52
N VAL A 43 9.83 -12.42 9.39
CA VAL A 43 8.47 -12.15 8.92
C VAL A 43 7.98 -13.36 8.14
N PRO A 44 6.80 -13.93 8.45
CA PRO A 44 6.26 -15.03 7.66
C PRO A 44 6.09 -14.62 6.20
N ALA A 45 6.45 -15.52 5.27
CA ALA A 45 6.50 -15.23 3.84
C ALA A 45 5.19 -14.62 3.30
N GLN A 46 4.03 -15.06 3.80
CA GLN A 46 2.73 -14.53 3.40
C GLN A 46 2.48 -13.06 3.78
N TYR A 47 3.29 -12.49 4.67
CA TYR A 47 3.19 -11.09 5.10
C TYR A 47 4.33 -10.23 4.56
N VAL A 48 5.30 -10.79 3.82
CA VAL A 48 6.39 -9.98 3.22
C VAL A 48 5.84 -9.05 2.14
N THR A 49 4.83 -9.50 1.40
CA THR A 49 4.17 -8.71 0.36
C THR A 49 2.77 -8.35 0.82
N LEU A 50 2.43 -7.06 0.72
CA LEU A 50 1.10 -6.55 0.95
C LEU A 50 0.42 -6.24 -0.39
N PRO A 51 -0.52 -7.06 -0.85
CA PRO A 51 -1.33 -6.73 -2.02
C PRO A 51 -2.21 -5.50 -1.73
N LEU A 52 -2.21 -4.53 -2.64
CA LEU A 52 -3.10 -3.37 -2.56
C LEU A 52 -4.42 -3.69 -3.25
N GLU A 53 -5.44 -3.94 -2.44
CA GLU A 53 -6.80 -4.12 -2.91
C GLU A 53 -7.41 -2.75 -3.22
N ALA A 54 -7.73 -2.50 -4.49
CA ALA A 54 -8.39 -1.27 -4.90
C ALA A 54 -9.84 -1.22 -4.39
N GLU A 55 -10.21 -0.07 -3.84
CA GLU A 55 -11.60 0.37 -3.75
C GLU A 55 -11.90 1.25 -4.97
N THR A 56 -12.84 0.79 -5.79
CA THR A 56 -13.31 1.56 -6.96
C THR A 56 -14.31 2.61 -6.48
N SER A 57 -14.05 3.89 -6.73
CA SER A 57 -14.99 4.97 -6.39
C SER A 57 -16.20 5.06 -7.34
N SER A 58 -16.27 4.21 -8.36
CA SER A 58 -17.31 4.23 -9.39
C SER A 58 -17.96 2.84 -9.56
N PRO A 59 -19.30 2.75 -9.61
CA PRO A 59 -20.03 1.48 -9.69
C PRO A 59 -19.98 0.76 -11.05
N ALA A 60 -19.07 1.10 -11.94
CA ALA A 60 -18.84 0.36 -13.17
C ALA A 60 -17.38 0.49 -13.59
N ALA A 61 -16.82 -0.57 -14.19
CA ALA A 61 -15.50 -0.60 -14.83
C ALA A 61 -15.48 0.37 -16.02
N VAL A 62 -15.42 1.67 -15.70
CA VAL A 62 -15.20 2.73 -16.67
C VAL A 62 -13.70 2.77 -16.90
N PRO A 63 -13.21 2.55 -18.13
CA PRO A 63 -11.80 2.69 -18.43
C PRO A 63 -11.28 4.05 -17.95
N GLY A 64 -10.18 4.03 -17.20
CA GLY A 64 -9.65 5.22 -16.53
C GLY A 64 -10.31 5.55 -15.20
N ALA A 65 -11.08 4.63 -14.61
CA ALA A 65 -11.60 4.77 -13.27
C ALA A 65 -10.45 4.96 -12.27
N LYS A 66 -10.65 5.91 -11.36
CA LYS A 66 -9.73 6.16 -10.25
C LYS A 66 -9.89 5.04 -9.21
N MET A 67 -8.80 4.30 -9.00
CA MET A 67 -8.66 3.26 -8.00
C MET A 67 -7.91 3.83 -6.79
N THR A 68 -8.34 3.47 -5.59
CA THR A 68 -7.69 3.91 -4.35
C THR A 68 -7.50 2.72 -3.41
N ALA A 69 -6.31 2.55 -2.84
CA ALA A 69 -6.05 1.59 -1.78
C ALA A 69 -5.52 2.32 -0.54
N VAL A 70 -6.19 2.15 0.59
CA VAL A 70 -5.77 2.72 1.86
C VAL A 70 -4.87 1.72 2.60
N VAL A 71 -3.73 2.18 3.09
CA VAL A 71 -2.77 1.37 3.84
C VAL A 71 -2.64 1.90 5.26
N GLY A 72 -2.77 1.00 6.24
CA GLY A 72 -2.56 1.33 7.64
C GLY A 72 -2.91 0.19 8.58
N ARG A 73 -2.62 0.38 9.87
CA ARG A 73 -2.78 -0.71 10.86
C ARG A 73 -4.24 -1.16 11.05
N ALA A 74 -5.22 -0.32 10.71
CA ALA A 74 -6.64 -0.69 10.80
C ALA A 74 -7.12 -1.42 9.54
N GLU A 75 -6.58 -1.05 8.38
CA GLU A 75 -6.93 -1.66 7.09
C GLU A 75 -6.27 -3.04 6.91
N GLN A 76 -5.00 -3.19 7.32
CA GLN A 76 -4.26 -4.46 7.19
C GLN A 76 -3.66 -4.91 8.54
N PRO A 77 -4.49 -5.20 9.55
CA PRO A 77 -4.03 -5.47 10.91
C PRO A 77 -3.11 -6.69 10.98
N GLN A 78 -3.33 -7.72 10.15
CA GLN A 78 -2.50 -8.93 10.16
C GLN A 78 -1.08 -8.66 9.66
N HIS A 79 -0.94 -7.93 8.54
CA HIS A 79 0.37 -7.52 8.01
C HIS A 79 1.11 -6.64 9.01
N PHE A 80 0.48 -5.60 9.54
CA PHE A 80 1.15 -4.70 10.48
C PHE A 80 1.51 -5.37 11.80
N ARG A 81 0.73 -6.35 12.27
CA ARG A 81 1.08 -7.16 13.45
C ARG A 81 2.21 -8.14 13.16
N ALA A 82 2.24 -8.69 11.94
CA ALA A 82 3.33 -9.53 11.47
C ALA A 82 4.62 -8.75 11.20
N TRP A 83 4.55 -7.43 10.94
CA TRP A 83 5.70 -6.54 10.80
C TRP A 83 6.15 -5.98 12.14
N LEU A 84 5.22 -5.50 12.96
CA LEU A 84 5.51 -4.81 14.22
C LEU A 84 4.81 -5.56 15.38
N PRO A 85 5.50 -6.55 16.01
CA PRO A 85 4.91 -7.35 17.07
C PRO A 85 4.93 -6.60 18.40
N ASP A 86 5.85 -5.63 18.54
CA ASP A 86 5.89 -4.68 19.64
C ASP A 86 4.72 -3.70 19.49
N GLU A 87 3.78 -3.77 20.45
CA GLU A 87 2.60 -2.90 20.49
C GLU A 87 2.96 -1.41 20.52
N GLY A 88 4.09 -1.04 21.13
CA GLY A 88 4.60 0.32 21.14
C GLY A 88 4.91 0.81 19.73
N LEU A 89 5.58 -0.02 18.93
CA LEU A 89 5.90 0.28 17.52
C LEU A 89 4.65 0.20 16.62
N HIS A 90 3.76 -0.75 16.89
CA HIS A 90 2.48 -0.88 16.19
C HIS A 90 1.62 0.38 16.36
N ASN A 91 1.64 0.98 17.55
CA ASN A 91 0.91 2.22 17.85
C ASN A 91 1.47 3.47 17.14
N LEU A 92 2.70 3.41 16.61
CA LEU A 92 3.29 4.48 15.79
C LEU A 92 2.80 4.46 14.34
N VAL A 93 2.23 3.36 13.86
CA VAL A 93 1.63 3.33 12.52
C VAL A 93 0.20 3.84 12.61
N SER A 94 -0.17 4.86 11.85
CA SER A 94 -1.53 5.39 11.89
C SER A 94 -2.56 4.34 11.41
N ARG A 95 -3.79 4.40 11.93
CA ARG A 95 -4.91 3.52 11.51
C ARG A 95 -5.06 3.50 9.98
N ARG A 96 -5.01 4.70 9.40
CA ARG A 96 -4.84 4.97 7.97
C ARG A 96 -3.56 5.77 7.83
N ALA A 97 -2.48 5.16 7.34
CA ALA A 97 -1.16 5.77 7.27
C ALA A 97 -1.02 6.58 5.98
N PHE A 98 -1.37 5.99 4.85
CA PHE A 98 -1.37 6.64 3.55
C PHE A 98 -2.37 5.94 2.65
N GLU A 99 -2.66 6.55 1.51
CA GLU A 99 -3.41 5.92 0.43
C GLU A 99 -2.59 5.98 -0.85
N ILE A 100 -2.77 4.99 -1.70
CA ILE A 100 -2.22 4.94 -3.05
C ILE A 100 -3.38 5.02 -4.02
N VAL A 101 -3.26 5.92 -4.97
CA VAL A 101 -4.25 6.22 -5.99
C VAL A 101 -3.63 5.94 -7.35
N TRP A 102 -4.36 5.27 -8.23
CA TRP A 102 -3.95 5.05 -9.62
C TRP A 102 -5.17 5.07 -10.52
N ASN A 103 -4.96 5.25 -11.83
CA ASN A 103 -6.03 5.08 -12.80
C ASN A 103 -5.95 3.68 -13.41
N GLU A 104 -7.11 3.11 -13.70
CA GLU A 104 -7.19 1.84 -14.42
C GLU A 104 -6.47 1.95 -15.77
N GLY A 105 -5.55 1.03 -16.04
CA GLY A 105 -4.81 0.98 -17.30
C GLY A 105 -3.55 1.87 -17.37
N THR A 106 -3.19 2.56 -16.29
CA THR A 106 -1.95 3.35 -16.20
C THR A 106 -0.99 2.78 -15.16
N ASP A 107 0.32 2.90 -15.41
CA ASP A 107 1.36 2.59 -14.43
C ASP A 107 1.64 3.77 -13.47
N ASP A 108 0.99 4.91 -13.69
CA ASP A 108 1.10 6.08 -12.83
C ASP A 108 0.30 5.87 -11.55
N ALA A 109 0.98 5.99 -10.43
CA ALA A 109 0.38 5.96 -9.11
C ALA A 109 0.84 7.16 -8.29
N TRP A 110 -0.02 7.58 -7.38
CA TRP A 110 0.21 8.69 -6.46
C TRP A 110 -0.01 8.20 -5.04
N ILE A 111 0.87 8.59 -4.13
CA ILE A 111 0.72 8.32 -2.70
C ILE A 111 0.36 9.61 -1.97
N THR A 112 -0.67 9.54 -1.13
CA THR A 112 -1.08 10.64 -0.27
C THR A 112 -0.89 10.23 1.18
N PHE A 113 -0.19 11.06 1.94
CA PHE A 113 0.02 10.81 3.36
C PHE A 113 -1.21 11.23 4.19
N LEU A 114 -1.83 10.27 4.90
CA LEU A 114 -3.06 10.48 5.68
C LEU A 114 -2.84 10.47 7.20
N GLY A 115 -1.71 9.92 7.64
CA GLY A 115 -1.42 9.66 9.04
C GLY A 115 -1.01 10.89 9.85
N SER A 116 -0.62 10.63 11.10
CA SER A 116 -0.11 11.64 12.03
C SER A 116 1.42 11.61 12.20
N HIS A 117 2.08 10.57 11.70
CA HIS A 117 3.53 10.33 11.83
C HIS A 117 4.25 10.51 10.50
N LEU A 118 5.52 10.88 10.51
CA LEU A 118 6.27 11.21 9.29
C LEU A 118 6.27 10.05 8.27
N LEU A 119 5.90 10.37 7.03
CA LEU A 119 6.04 9.48 5.88
C LEU A 119 7.11 10.04 4.95
N SER A 120 8.00 9.18 4.45
CA SER A 120 8.93 9.55 3.39
C SER A 120 8.82 8.61 2.21
N VAL A 121 8.94 9.15 1.00
CA VAL A 121 8.90 8.44 -0.27
C VAL A 121 10.17 8.80 -1.03
N ASN A 122 10.98 7.81 -1.42
CA ASN A 122 12.28 8.02 -2.08
C ASN A 122 13.17 9.04 -1.32
N ASN A 123 13.20 8.94 0.01
CA ASN A 123 13.89 9.85 0.94
C ASN A 123 13.33 11.29 1.01
N LYS A 124 12.21 11.59 0.33
CA LYS A 124 11.49 12.85 0.45
C LYS A 124 10.40 12.74 1.51
N VAL A 125 10.43 13.57 2.54
CA VAL A 125 9.37 13.63 3.55
C VAL A 125 8.10 14.21 2.93
N LEU A 126 7.01 13.46 2.98
CA LEU A 126 5.69 13.90 2.52
C LEU A 126 5.00 14.71 3.62
N LYS A 127 4.38 15.81 3.20
CA LYS A 127 3.46 16.56 4.05
C LYS A 127 2.10 15.87 4.05
N LYS A 128 1.37 16.03 5.15
CA LYS A 128 0.00 15.50 5.26
C LYS A 128 -0.87 16.07 4.14
N ASP A 129 -1.73 15.22 3.57
CA ASP A 129 -2.66 15.53 2.48
C ASP A 129 -1.98 15.96 1.17
N HIS A 130 -0.66 15.81 1.07
CA HIS A 130 0.08 16.06 -0.16
C HIS A 130 0.29 14.76 -0.93
N ALA A 131 -0.09 14.77 -2.20
CA ALA A 131 0.15 13.65 -3.12
C ALA A 131 1.55 13.75 -3.72
N GLU A 132 2.28 12.63 -3.76
CA GLU A 132 3.56 12.50 -4.47
C GLU A 132 3.44 11.38 -5.51
N PRO A 133 3.93 11.56 -6.75
CA PRO A 133 3.97 10.47 -7.71
C PRO A 133 4.93 9.36 -7.24
N ILE A 134 4.49 8.11 -7.38
CA ILE A 134 5.29 6.91 -7.12
C ILE A 134 5.36 6.03 -8.35
N LYS A 135 6.49 5.33 -8.47
CA LYS A 135 6.78 4.38 -9.54
C LYS A 135 7.26 3.05 -8.95
N ALA A 136 7.40 2.05 -9.81
CA ALA A 136 7.94 0.75 -9.44
C ALA A 136 9.31 0.93 -8.78
N GLY A 137 9.53 0.25 -7.66
CA GLY A 137 10.76 0.37 -6.87
C GLY A 137 10.82 1.60 -5.97
N SER A 138 9.77 2.43 -5.91
CA SER A 138 9.75 3.55 -4.97
C SER A 138 9.79 3.05 -3.53
N THR A 139 10.60 3.69 -2.68
CA THR A 139 10.75 3.29 -1.27
C THR A 139 9.92 4.20 -0.37
N ILE A 140 8.98 3.62 0.37
CA ILE A 140 8.09 4.25 1.35
C ILE A 140 8.58 3.90 2.75
N ARG A 141 8.80 4.88 3.61
CA ARG A 141 9.28 4.68 4.99
C ARG A 141 8.41 5.44 5.97
N LEU A 142 7.97 4.75 7.02
CA LEU A 142 7.11 5.28 8.08
C LEU A 142 7.94 5.64 9.33
N THR A 143 8.42 6.87 9.44
CA THR A 143 9.28 7.34 10.54
C THR A 143 8.47 7.95 11.69
N ARG A 144 9.03 7.89 12.91
CA ARG A 144 8.53 8.63 14.08
C ARG A 144 8.86 10.11 13.94
#